data_AF-A0A4Q1D0M2-F1
#
_entry.id   AF-A0A4Q1D0M2-F1
#
_cell.length_a   1.000
_cell.length_b   1.000
_cell.length_c   1.000
_cell.angle_alpha   90.00
_cell.angle_beta   90.00
_cell.angle_gamma   90.00
#
_symmetry.space_group_name_H-M   'P 1'
#
loop_
_entity.id
_entity.type
_entity.pdbx_description
1 polymer ?
#
loop_
_entity_poly.entity_id
_entity_poly.type
_entity_poly.pdbx_seq_one_letter_code
_entity_poly.pdbx_strand_id
1 'polypeptide(L)' 'MTEASTIRSVQKDTRINIHRAADIAYWTQKLEVSVINLKIAVSETDGSAAKVEEWLRMKKFIK' A
#
# COMPACT_ATOMS: atom_id res chain seq x y z
N MET A 1 14.12 3.81 -20.75
CA MET A 1 12.72 3.75 -20.26
C MET A 1 12.76 3.17 -18.86
N THR A 2 12.53 4.00 -17.85
CA THR A 2 13.04 3.84 -16.49
C THR A 2 12.16 2.91 -15.64
N GLU A 3 12.76 1.95 -14.98
CA GLU A 3 12.17 0.90 -14.13
C GLU A 3 11.17 1.42 -13.08
N ALA A 4 11.40 2.64 -12.57
CA ALA A 4 10.50 3.33 -11.64
C ALA A 4 9.10 3.61 -12.22
N SER A 5 8.99 3.84 -13.53
CA SER A 5 7.70 4.08 -14.21
C SER A 5 6.85 2.81 -14.26
N THR A 6 7.49 1.66 -14.47
CA THR A 6 6.83 0.34 -14.47
C THR A 6 6.38 -0.06 -13.07
N ILE A 7 7.18 0.19 -12.03
CA ILE A 7 6.79 -0.13 -10.65
C ILE A 7 5.58 0.70 -10.21
N ARG A 8 5.53 2.00 -10.56
CA ARG A 8 4.38 2.85 -10.26
C ARG A 8 3.12 2.43 -11.02
N SER A 9 3.23 2.00 -12.28
CA SER A 9 2.07 1.50 -13.03
C SER A 9 1.53 0.21 -12.44
N VAL A 10 2.40 -0.75 -12.09
CA VAL A 10 2.00 -2.00 -11.45
C VAL A 10 1.33 -1.75 -10.09
N GLN A 11 1.85 -0.83 -9.28
CA GLN A 11 1.22 -0.47 -8.00
C GLN A 11 -0.15 0.20 -8.16
N LYS A 12 -0.34 1.00 -9.22
CA LYS A 12 -1.63 1.63 -9.53
C LYS A 12 -2.73 0.60 -9.75
N ASP A 13 -2.41 -0.52 -10.40
CA ASP A 13 -3.37 -1.59 -10.71
C ASP A 13 -3.43 -2.70 -9.64
N THR A 14 -2.50 -2.70 -8.67
CA THR A 14 -2.46 -3.72 -7.61
C THR A 14 -3.39 -3.37 -6.45
N ARG A 15 -4.30 -4.29 -6.09
CA ARG A 15 -5.15 -4.17 -4.89
C ARG A 15 -4.54 -4.89 -3.68
N ILE A 16 -4.68 -4.30 -2.50
CA ILE A 16 -4.24 -4.88 -1.23
C ILE A 16 -5.40 -5.68 -0.61
N ASN A 17 -5.21 -6.99 -0.40
CA ASN A 17 -6.22 -7.83 0.25
C ASN A 17 -5.91 -8.05 1.74
N ILE A 18 -6.58 -7.30 2.61
CA ILE A 18 -6.41 -7.38 4.07
C ILE A 18 -7.01 -8.64 4.73
N HIS A 19 -7.64 -9.53 3.96
CA HIS A 19 -8.09 -10.84 4.45
C HIS A 19 -7.06 -11.95 4.22
N ARG A 20 -6.00 -11.67 3.45
CA ARG A 20 -4.90 -12.60 3.23
C ARG A 20 -3.70 -12.22 4.09
N ALA A 21 -3.30 -13.13 4.98
CA ALA A 21 -2.13 -12.93 5.83
C ALA A 21 -0.85 -12.67 5.03
N ALA A 22 -0.68 -13.35 3.89
CA ALA A 22 0.47 -13.15 2.99
C ALA A 22 0.52 -11.73 2.41
N ASP A 23 -0.62 -11.17 2.01
CA ASP A 23 -0.68 -9.82 1.45
C ASP A 23 -0.42 -8.78 2.53
N ILE A 24 -0.98 -8.96 3.73
CA ILE A 24 -0.67 -8.10 4.88
C ILE A 24 0.84 -8.08 5.12
N ALA A 25 1.47 -9.26 5.26
CA ALA A 25 2.90 -9.37 5.55
C ALA A 25 3.76 -8.68 4.48
N TYR A 26 3.46 -8.93 3.20
CA TYR A 26 4.15 -8.29 2.07
C TYR A 26 4.06 -6.77 2.13
N TRP A 27 2.85 -6.22 2.29
CA TRP A 27 2.65 -4.77 2.25
C TRP A 27 3.16 -4.05 3.49
N THR A 28 3.03 -4.65 4.68
CA THR A 28 3.62 -4.07 5.90
C THR A 28 5.13 -4.01 5.83
N GLN A 29 5.77 -5.04 5.25
CA GLN A 29 7.21 -5.05 5.06
C GLN A 29 7.64 -4.03 4.01
N LYS A 30 6.96 -4.01 2.87
CA LYS A 30 7.29 -3.12 1.74
C LYS A 30 7.12 -1.64 2.05
N LEU A 31 6.04 -1.29 2.76
CA LEU A 31 5.72 0.10 3.12
C LEU A 31 6.27 0.50 4.49
N GLU A 32 6.89 -0.42 5.22
CA GLU A 32 7.41 -0.20 6.58
C GLU A 32 6.33 0.38 7.53
N VAL A 33 5.11 -0.18 7.45
CA VAL A 33 3.92 0.30 8.17
C VAL A 33 3.35 -0.78 9.11
N SER A 34 2.68 -0.37 10.19
CA SER A 34 1.98 -1.31 11.07
C SER A 34 0.77 -1.97 10.38
N VAL A 35 0.43 -3.19 10.79
CA VAL A 35 -0.75 -3.93 10.28
C VAL A 35 -2.04 -3.13 10.47
N ILE A 36 -2.18 -2.44 11.62
CA ILE A 36 -3.38 -1.66 11.94
C ILE A 36 -3.50 -0.48 10.98
N ASN A 37 -2.42 0.28 10.78
CA ASN A 37 -2.43 1.44 9.89
C ASN A 37 -2.63 1.03 8.43
N LEU A 38 -2.07 -0.12 8.00
CA LEU A 38 -2.34 -0.68 6.67
C LEU A 38 -3.83 -0.99 6.48
N LYS A 39 -4.46 -1.65 7.45
CA LYS A 39 -5.89 -1.99 7.39
C LYS A 39 -6.77 -0.74 7.33
N ILE A 40 -6.48 0.26 8.18
CA ILE A 40 -7.20 1.54 8.15
C ILE A 40 -7.04 2.20 6.78
N ALA A 41 -5.82 2.30 6.25
CA ALA A 41 -5.57 2.90 4.95
C ALA A 41 -6.31 2.19 3.80
N VAL A 42 -6.41 0.85 3.84
CA VAL A 42 -7.19 0.08 2.87
C VAL A 42 -8.70 0.35 3.00
N SER A 43 -9.22 0.51 4.23
CA SER A 43 -10.63 0.84 4.46
C SER A 43 -11.00 2.29 4.10
N GLU A 44 -10.07 3.23 4.24
CA GLU A 44 -10.25 4.66 3.94
C GLU A 44 -10.02 5.00 2.46
N THR A 45 -9.54 4.03 1.67
CA THR A 45 -9.27 4.19 0.24
C THR A 45 -10.02 3.14 -0.57
N ASP A 46 -9.85 3.16 -1.89
CA ASP A 46 -10.37 2.11 -2.75
C ASP A 46 -9.60 0.78 -2.65
N GLY A 47 -8.57 0.69 -1.80
CA GLY A 47 -7.72 -0.48 -1.60
C GLY A 47 -6.65 -0.69 -2.67
N SER A 48 -6.48 0.24 -3.62
CA SER A 48 -5.33 0.23 -4.53
C SER A 48 -4.05 0.58 -3.78
N ALA A 49 -2.95 -0.10 -4.10
CA ALA A 49 -1.69 0.09 -3.39
C ALA A 49 -1.16 1.53 -3.51
N ALA A 50 -1.35 2.16 -4.68
CA ALA A 50 -0.98 3.55 -4.90
C ALA A 50 -1.75 4.52 -3.98
N LYS A 51 -3.08 4.34 -3.83
CA LYS A 51 -3.88 5.20 -2.95
C LYS A 51 -3.63 4.94 -1.49
N VAL A 52 -3.39 3.68 -1.12
CA VAL A 52 -2.99 3.32 0.24
C VAL A 52 -1.66 3.99 0.60
N GLU A 53 -0.65 3.91 -0.27
CA GLU A 53 0.65 4.55 -0.02
C GLU A 53 0.52 6.09 0.07
N GLU A 54 -0.24 6.71 -0.83
CA GLU A 54 -0.54 8.15 -0.80
C GLU A 54 -1.18 8.56 0.53
N TRP A 55 -2.21 7.84 0.97
CA TRP A 55 -2.91 8.10 2.23
C TRP A 55 -1.98 7.93 3.44
N LEU A 56 -1.14 6.89 3.46
CA LEU A 56 -0.18 6.64 4.53
C LEU A 56 0.88 7.77 4.62
N ARG A 57 1.37 8.29 3.49
CA ARG A 57 2.27 9.46 3.45
C ARG A 57 1.58 10.73 3.96
N MET A 58 0.35 10.99 3.52
CA MET A 58 -0.45 12.14 3.97
C MET A 58 -0.66 12.14 5.49
N LYS A 59 -0.85 10.95 6.08
CA LYS A 59 -1.01 10.76 7.53
C LYS A 59 0.33 10.63 8.29
N LYS A 60 1.47 10.70 7.59
CA LYS A 60 2.82 10.57 8.15
C LYS A 60 3.07 9.23 8.85
N PHE A 61 2.41 8.18 8.39
CA PHE A 61 2.67 6.82 8.87
C PHE A 61 3.89 6.16 8.22
N ILE A 62 4.27 6.65 7.03
CA ILE A 62 5.45 6.22 6.28
C ILE A 62 6.16 7.46 5.73
N LYS A 63 7.44 7.31 5.36
CA LYS A 63 8.28 8.38 4.79
C LYS A 63 8.01 8.58 3.31
#